data_AF-A0A7K4HAW8-F1
#
_entry.id   AF-A0A7K4HAW8-F1
#
_cell.length_a   1.000
_cell.length_b   1.000
_cell.length_c   1.000
_cell.angle_alpha   90.00
_cell.angle_beta   90.00
_cell.angle_gamma   90.00
#
_symmetry.space_group_name_H-M   'P 1'
#
loop_
_entity.id
_entity.type
_entity.pdbx_description
1 polymer ?
#
loop_
_entity_poly.entity_id
_entity_poly.type
_entity_poly.pdbx_seq_one_letter_code
_entity_poly.pdbx_strand_id
1 'polypeptide(L)'
;MSRKLESRYKTYKSDAAPFFFYIDVIPLDLSQYEIKHHVELLKKIQFNPIMPLPLRVDRVNNGVFSTLLRPRNPISFSIGEKYTAIINPTPFVQYGIDKLINFTEIRASEQFAISLSSEKVRKWWSATRFLYGKLKTLEEDFAAFLRAYLHHIIVAKLEEEDLISASIKYCELIRDICYQRIQEKHILVEVDDEEKLVDMYKMKEGRVQKKRFKFSKEKLLYPSFIDIEVINTRNIEYSQIYKDQYEVLKKNSKVLKYIPLLFYDDLLECMLQNLKTLENYEGKILDPSFLLENKIILLIDKNKSLSNQLAEYTWLNNFNEIDIAQLMKSLEPTFPSDLS
;
A
#
# COMPACT_ATOMS: atom_id res chain seq x y z
N MET A 1 -31.09 20.97 -19.16
CA MET A 1 -30.46 20.84 -17.83
C MET A 1 -29.20 19.99 -17.98
N SER A 2 -28.02 20.60 -18.06
CA SER A 2 -26.78 19.81 -18.00
C SER A 2 -26.62 19.30 -16.56
N ARG A 3 -26.55 17.98 -16.38
CA ARG A 3 -26.01 17.43 -15.14
C ARG A 3 -24.59 17.97 -15.03
N LYS A 4 -24.32 18.81 -14.03
CA LYS A 4 -22.95 19.15 -13.64
C LYS A 4 -22.24 17.81 -13.42
N LEU A 5 -21.29 17.44 -14.29
CA LEU A 5 -20.46 16.26 -14.08
C LEU A 5 -19.74 16.48 -12.75
N GLU A 6 -20.01 15.63 -11.77
CA GLU A 6 -19.28 15.67 -10.50
C GLU A 6 -17.83 15.26 -10.79
N SER A 7 -16.89 16.21 -10.65
CA SER A 7 -15.45 16.02 -10.84
C SER A 7 -14.78 15.36 -9.62
N ARG A 8 -15.46 14.39 -9.00
CA ARG A 8 -15.03 13.72 -7.78
C ARG A 8 -15.45 12.25 -7.75
N TYR A 9 -14.62 11.44 -7.09
CA TYR A 9 -14.97 10.06 -6.78
C TYR A 9 -15.99 10.01 -5.65
N LYS A 10 -16.86 9.00 -5.65
CA LYS A 10 -17.73 8.72 -4.51
C LYS A 10 -16.89 8.18 -3.35
N THR A 11 -16.99 8.83 -2.19
CA THR A 11 -16.32 8.41 -0.95
C THR A 11 -17.32 8.29 0.18
N TYR A 12 -17.03 7.45 1.17
CA TYR A 12 -17.87 7.26 2.35
C TYR A 12 -17.16 7.78 3.59
N LYS A 13 -17.87 8.60 4.39
CA LYS A 13 -17.32 9.20 5.62
C LYS A 13 -16.94 8.16 6.67
N SER A 14 -17.66 7.03 6.70
CA SER A 14 -17.41 5.93 7.62
C SER A 14 -16.27 5.02 7.18
N ASP A 15 -15.78 5.14 5.94
CA ASP A 15 -14.70 4.29 5.44
C ASP A 15 -13.34 4.88 5.84
N ALA A 16 -12.58 4.08 6.59
CA ALA A 16 -11.23 4.40 7.05
C ALA A 16 -10.21 4.48 5.90
N ALA A 17 -10.55 3.90 4.75
CA ALA A 17 -9.72 3.86 3.54
C ALA A 17 -8.25 3.54 3.83
N PRO A 18 -7.95 2.43 4.53
CA PRO A 18 -6.57 2.05 4.78
C PRO A 18 -5.84 1.79 3.47
N PHE A 19 -4.52 1.97 3.46
CA PHE A 19 -3.65 1.63 2.33
C PHE A 19 -2.22 1.41 2.82
N PHE A 20 -1.43 0.70 2.01
CA PHE A 20 -0.01 0.48 2.24
C PHE A 20 0.76 0.48 0.91
N PHE A 21 2.05 0.18 0.96
CA PHE A 21 2.84 -0.03 -0.24
C PHE A 21 3.59 -1.36 -0.17
N TYR A 22 3.53 -2.18 -1.22
CA TYR A 22 4.35 -3.39 -1.34
C TYR A 22 5.48 -3.15 -2.35
N ILE A 23 6.41 -4.10 -2.45
CA ILE A 23 7.49 -4.06 -3.43
C ILE A 23 7.17 -5.05 -4.54
N ASP A 24 6.98 -4.56 -5.76
CA ASP A 24 6.75 -5.37 -6.94
C ASP A 24 8.08 -5.85 -7.55
N VAL A 25 8.01 -6.91 -8.36
CA VAL A 25 9.15 -7.50 -9.07
C VAL A 25 9.04 -7.31 -10.59
N ILE A 26 7.85 -6.95 -11.09
CA ILE A 26 7.61 -6.71 -12.52
C ILE A 26 7.47 -5.20 -12.77
N PRO A 27 8.15 -4.64 -13.80
CA PRO A 27 7.98 -3.24 -14.15
C PRO A 27 6.55 -2.96 -14.63
N LEU A 28 6.11 -1.71 -14.49
CA LEU A 28 4.80 -1.30 -14.99
C LEU A 28 4.65 -1.58 -16.49
N ASP A 29 3.59 -2.29 -16.85
CA ASP A 29 3.20 -2.55 -18.23
C ASP A 29 2.58 -1.29 -18.85
N LEU A 30 3.36 -0.59 -19.65
CA LEU A 30 2.94 0.65 -20.31
C LEU A 30 2.04 0.40 -21.53
N SER A 31 1.92 -0.83 -22.01
CA SER A 31 1.13 -1.15 -23.21
C SER A 31 -0.38 -0.98 -23.00
N GLN A 32 -0.81 -0.89 -21.74
CA GLN A 32 -2.21 -0.72 -21.34
C GLN A 32 -2.69 0.74 -21.42
N TYR A 33 -1.78 1.69 -21.70
CA TYR A 33 -2.09 3.11 -21.70
C TYR A 33 -2.04 3.68 -23.12
N GLU A 34 -3.17 4.23 -23.57
CA GLU A 34 -3.31 4.75 -24.93
C GLU A 34 -2.87 6.22 -25.05
N ILE A 35 -3.00 6.99 -23.96
CA ILE A 35 -2.69 8.43 -23.96
C ILE A 35 -1.18 8.62 -23.80
N LYS A 36 -0.54 9.22 -24.81
CA LYS A 36 0.91 9.45 -24.85
C LYS A 36 1.47 10.15 -23.61
N HIS A 37 0.77 11.18 -23.12
CA HIS A 37 1.15 11.90 -21.89
C HIS A 37 1.16 10.97 -20.67
N HIS A 38 0.18 10.08 -20.54
CA HIS A 38 0.14 9.12 -19.43
C HIS A 38 1.34 8.15 -19.49
N VAL A 39 1.69 7.69 -20.69
CA VAL A 39 2.88 6.86 -20.90
C VAL A 39 4.15 7.61 -20.47
N GLU A 40 4.27 8.90 -20.76
CA GLU A 40 5.41 9.73 -20.36
C GLU A 40 5.51 9.90 -18.84
N LEU A 41 4.38 10.12 -18.16
CA LEU A 41 4.32 10.14 -16.69
C LEU A 41 4.74 8.80 -16.09
N LEU A 42 4.20 7.70 -16.59
CA LEU A 42 4.49 6.37 -16.07
C LEU A 42 5.93 5.92 -16.32
N LYS A 43 6.56 6.35 -17.43
CA LYS A 43 7.98 6.08 -17.69
C LYS A 43 8.89 6.61 -16.58
N LYS A 44 8.57 7.76 -15.98
CA LYS A 44 9.35 8.37 -14.88
C LYS A 44 9.35 7.49 -13.63
N ILE A 45 8.30 6.71 -13.41
CA ILE A 45 8.09 5.85 -12.23
C ILE A 45 8.12 4.35 -12.56
N GLN A 46 8.43 3.96 -13.80
CA GLN A 46 8.33 2.58 -14.27
C GLN A 46 9.24 1.62 -13.49
N PHE A 47 10.43 2.08 -13.10
CA PHE A 47 11.44 1.30 -12.40
C PHE A 47 11.41 1.46 -10.87
N ASN A 48 10.58 2.35 -10.35
CA ASN A 48 10.28 2.35 -8.92
C ASN A 48 9.48 1.07 -8.65
N PRO A 49 9.90 0.16 -7.76
CA PRO A 49 9.15 -1.07 -7.49
C PRO A 49 8.06 -0.91 -6.41
N ILE A 50 8.01 0.24 -5.72
CA ILE A 50 7.09 0.43 -4.60
C ILE A 50 5.70 0.74 -5.14
N MET A 51 4.74 -0.14 -4.87
CA MET A 51 3.38 -0.10 -5.42
C MET A 51 2.37 0.15 -4.30
N PRO A 52 1.49 1.16 -4.43
CA PRO A 52 0.41 1.38 -3.47
C PRO A 52 -0.66 0.28 -3.58
N LEU A 53 -1.15 -0.19 -2.43
CA LEU A 53 -2.25 -1.12 -2.35
C LEU A 53 -3.23 -0.77 -1.23
N PRO A 54 -4.53 -0.63 -1.55
CA PRO A 54 -5.04 -0.32 -2.88
C PRO A 54 -4.65 1.11 -3.28
N LEU A 55 -4.80 1.41 -4.57
CA LEU A 55 -4.38 2.67 -5.18
C LEU A 55 -5.09 3.94 -4.64
N ARG A 56 -6.15 3.86 -3.81
CA ARG A 56 -6.86 5.00 -3.15
C ARG A 56 -6.93 6.35 -3.93
N VAL A 57 -7.02 6.30 -5.26
CA VAL A 57 -7.04 7.49 -6.12
C VAL A 57 -8.24 8.38 -5.81
N ASP A 58 -9.32 7.76 -5.31
CA ASP A 58 -10.53 8.43 -4.83
C ASP A 58 -10.26 9.41 -3.69
N ARG A 59 -9.36 9.03 -2.76
CA ARG A 59 -9.01 9.83 -1.58
C ARG A 59 -8.04 10.95 -1.93
N VAL A 60 -7.02 10.63 -2.72
CA VAL A 60 -6.02 11.60 -3.17
C VAL A 60 -6.67 12.68 -4.05
N ASN A 61 -7.43 12.28 -5.09
CA ASN A 61 -8.11 13.23 -5.99
C ASN A 61 -9.16 14.09 -5.28
N ASN A 62 -9.78 13.59 -4.21
CA ASN A 62 -10.78 14.36 -3.46
C ASN A 62 -10.17 15.22 -2.32
N GLY A 63 -8.88 15.04 -2.00
CA GLY A 63 -8.25 15.69 -0.85
C GLY A 63 -8.86 15.25 0.49
N VAL A 64 -9.27 13.99 0.60
CA VAL A 64 -9.89 13.38 1.79
C VAL A 64 -8.95 12.32 2.33
N PHE A 65 -8.74 12.29 3.64
CA PHE A 65 -7.77 11.40 4.28
C PHE A 65 -7.92 9.90 3.89
N SER A 66 -6.79 9.21 4.00
CA SER A 66 -6.65 7.76 4.02
C SER A 66 -5.97 7.35 5.33
N THR A 67 -6.00 6.07 5.66
CA THR A 67 -5.26 5.55 6.84
C THR A 67 -4.01 4.80 6.37
N LEU A 68 -2.82 5.32 6.64
CA LEU A 68 -1.58 4.62 6.27
C LEU A 68 -1.34 3.47 7.23
N LEU A 69 -1.22 2.25 6.70
CA LEU A 69 -0.84 1.06 7.48
C LEU A 69 0.65 1.09 7.78
N ARG A 70 0.99 0.78 9.03
CA ARG A 70 2.35 0.91 9.56
C ARG A 70 2.72 -0.34 10.32
N PRO A 71 3.78 -1.05 9.94
CA PRO A 71 4.37 -2.08 10.79
C PRO A 71 4.69 -1.53 12.19
N ARG A 72 4.38 -2.30 13.23
CA ARG A 72 4.65 -1.90 14.63
C ARG A 72 6.13 -1.83 14.96
N ASN A 73 6.92 -2.65 14.27
CA ASN A 73 8.36 -2.78 14.47
C ASN A 73 9.10 -2.43 13.17
N PRO A 74 10.35 -1.95 13.26
CA PRO A 74 11.23 -1.83 12.12
C PRO A 74 11.27 -3.13 11.29
N ILE A 75 11.31 -2.98 9.97
CA ILE A 75 11.39 -4.11 9.06
C ILE A 75 12.85 -4.37 8.73
N SER A 76 13.35 -5.51 9.20
CA SER A 76 14.72 -5.93 8.96
C SER A 76 14.82 -7.43 8.72
N PHE A 77 15.88 -7.85 8.03
CA PHE A 77 16.24 -9.24 7.82
C PHE A 77 17.75 -9.43 7.89
N SER A 78 18.21 -10.50 8.53
CA SER A 78 19.64 -10.83 8.62
C SER A 78 20.08 -11.57 7.37
N ILE A 79 21.10 -11.06 6.68
CA ILE A 79 21.64 -11.64 5.44
C ILE A 79 23.04 -12.17 5.72
N GLY A 80 23.16 -13.50 5.71
CA GLY A 80 24.38 -14.21 6.12
C GLY A 80 24.88 -13.77 7.50
N GLU A 81 26.19 -13.78 7.69
CA GLU A 81 26.85 -13.31 8.92
C GLU A 81 27.24 -11.82 8.86
N LYS A 82 27.15 -11.20 7.67
CA LYS A 82 27.77 -9.88 7.43
C LYS A 82 26.80 -8.72 7.60
N TYR A 83 25.58 -8.84 7.12
CA TYR A 83 24.67 -7.69 7.01
C TYR A 83 23.31 -7.93 7.67
N THR A 84 22.70 -6.84 8.10
CA THR A 84 21.26 -6.75 8.34
C THR A 84 20.69 -5.75 7.35
N ALA A 85 19.78 -6.20 6.50
CA ALA A 85 19.00 -5.33 5.63
C ALA A 85 17.85 -4.72 6.42
N ILE A 86 17.62 -3.42 6.27
CA ILE A 86 16.55 -2.67 6.96
C ILE A 86 15.82 -1.80 5.93
N ILE A 87 14.50 -1.75 6.00
CA ILE A 87 13.71 -0.80 5.19
C ILE A 87 13.66 0.54 5.92
N ASN A 88 14.13 1.58 5.24
CA ASN A 88 13.99 2.96 5.69
C ASN A 88 12.58 3.48 5.34
N PRO A 89 11.72 3.74 6.34
CA PRO A 89 10.31 4.01 6.10
C PRO A 89 10.07 5.34 5.38
N THR A 90 10.87 6.39 5.64
CA THR A 90 10.67 7.72 4.99
C THR A 90 10.79 7.65 3.46
N PRO A 91 11.94 7.26 2.88
CA PRO A 91 12.05 7.16 1.44
C PRO A 91 11.10 6.10 0.86
N PHE A 92 10.87 4.98 1.57
CA PHE A 92 9.90 3.98 1.13
C PHE A 92 8.51 4.58 0.89
N VAL A 93 7.98 5.29 1.89
CA VAL A 93 6.68 5.96 1.81
C VAL A 93 6.69 7.09 0.78
N GLN A 94 7.79 7.86 0.66
CA GLN A 94 7.91 8.92 -0.33
C GLN A 94 7.78 8.41 -1.76
N TYR A 95 8.52 7.36 -2.13
CA TYR A 95 8.46 6.77 -3.47
C TYR A 95 7.12 6.08 -3.73
N GLY A 96 6.48 5.51 -2.70
CA GLY A 96 5.12 5.01 -2.81
C GLY A 96 4.11 6.12 -3.09
N ILE A 97 4.20 7.25 -2.38
CA ILE A 97 3.33 8.41 -2.58
C ILE A 97 3.53 9.04 -3.95
N ASP A 98 4.77 9.19 -4.41
CA ASP A 98 5.06 9.70 -5.74
C ASP A 98 4.37 8.86 -6.82
N LYS A 99 4.48 7.54 -6.72
CA LYS A 99 3.79 6.63 -7.65
C LYS A 99 2.27 6.75 -7.56
N LEU A 100 1.72 6.82 -6.35
CA LEU A 100 0.29 7.01 -6.09
C LEU A 100 -0.24 8.33 -6.69
N ILE A 101 0.52 9.42 -6.60
CA ILE A 101 0.16 10.72 -7.18
C ILE A 101 0.09 10.62 -8.71
N ASN A 102 1.09 10.00 -9.35
CA ASN A 102 1.10 9.79 -10.80
C ASN A 102 -0.10 8.95 -11.27
N PHE A 103 -0.43 7.85 -10.57
CA PHE A 103 -1.64 7.07 -10.89
C PHE A 103 -2.91 7.88 -10.66
N THR A 104 -2.96 8.73 -9.64
CA THR A 104 -4.12 9.58 -9.38
C THR A 104 -4.31 10.61 -10.49
N GLU A 105 -3.25 11.23 -10.99
CA GLU A 105 -3.31 12.15 -12.15
C GLU A 105 -3.92 11.45 -13.36
N ILE A 106 -3.41 10.28 -13.71
CA ILE A 106 -3.89 9.49 -14.85
C ILE A 106 -5.36 9.10 -14.69
N ARG A 107 -5.76 8.65 -13.50
CA ARG A 107 -7.16 8.25 -13.28
C ARG A 107 -8.12 9.45 -13.27
N ALA A 108 -7.68 10.59 -12.73
CA ALA A 108 -8.47 11.81 -12.73
C ALA A 108 -8.65 12.36 -14.16
N SER A 109 -7.60 12.34 -14.97
CA SER A 109 -7.64 12.79 -16.36
C SER A 109 -8.52 11.90 -17.23
N GLU A 110 -8.42 10.57 -17.08
CA GLU A 110 -9.27 9.59 -17.80
C GLU A 110 -10.75 9.73 -17.46
N GLN A 111 -11.06 9.85 -16.17
CA GLN A 111 -12.44 9.74 -15.70
C GLN A 111 -13.21 11.06 -15.72
N PHE A 112 -12.52 12.17 -15.48
CA PHE A 112 -13.15 13.48 -15.28
C PHE A 112 -12.63 14.55 -16.23
N ALA A 113 -11.63 14.26 -17.07
CA ALA A 113 -10.98 15.24 -17.93
C ALA A 113 -10.45 16.46 -17.15
N ILE A 114 -9.88 16.21 -15.97
CA ILE A 114 -9.21 17.21 -15.13
C ILE A 114 -7.82 16.73 -14.74
N SER A 115 -6.95 17.65 -14.38
CA SER A 115 -5.70 17.32 -13.68
C SER A 115 -5.82 17.42 -12.18
N LEU A 116 -4.95 16.69 -11.51
CA LEU A 116 -4.85 16.59 -10.07
C LEU A 116 -4.38 17.93 -9.47
N SER A 117 -5.21 18.48 -8.59
CA SER A 117 -4.88 19.73 -7.90
C SER A 117 -3.85 19.53 -6.80
N SER A 118 -2.79 20.33 -6.84
CA SER A 118 -1.77 20.41 -5.76
C SER A 118 -2.38 20.70 -4.38
N GLU A 119 -3.44 21.51 -4.32
CA GLU A 119 -4.13 21.81 -3.05
C GLU A 119 -4.75 20.53 -2.47
N LYS A 120 -5.44 19.75 -3.29
CA LYS A 120 -6.10 18.51 -2.86
C LYS A 120 -5.09 17.48 -2.37
N VAL A 121 -3.97 17.30 -3.07
CA VAL A 121 -2.91 16.37 -2.67
C VAL A 121 -2.28 16.81 -1.34
N ARG A 122 -1.96 18.10 -1.17
CA ARG A 122 -1.43 18.65 0.10
C ARG A 122 -2.42 18.45 1.25
N LYS A 123 -3.70 18.70 1.01
CA LYS A 123 -4.77 18.49 1.99
C LYS A 123 -4.90 17.02 2.39
N TRP A 124 -4.86 16.11 1.42
CA TRP A 124 -4.86 14.66 1.67
C TRP A 124 -3.68 14.26 2.56
N TRP A 125 -2.45 14.59 2.15
CA TRP A 125 -1.26 14.15 2.90
C TRP A 125 -1.18 14.74 4.31
N SER A 126 -1.52 16.02 4.46
CA SER A 126 -1.53 16.71 5.76
C SER A 126 -2.55 16.15 6.74
N ALA A 127 -3.56 15.42 6.25
CA ALA A 127 -4.48 14.65 7.08
C ALA A 127 -3.96 13.23 7.29
N THR A 128 -3.62 12.52 6.21
CA THR A 128 -3.23 11.09 6.19
C THR A 128 -1.99 10.78 7.02
N ARG A 129 -0.93 11.61 6.98
CA ARG A 129 0.36 11.31 7.66
C ARG A 129 0.29 11.23 9.18
N PHE A 130 -0.79 11.74 9.78
CA PHE A 130 -1.05 11.69 11.22
C PHE A 130 -2.07 10.62 11.60
N LEU A 131 -2.61 9.87 10.64
CA LEU A 131 -3.56 8.81 10.95
C LEU A 131 -2.83 7.48 11.10
N TYR A 132 -3.12 6.81 12.20
CA TYR A 132 -2.68 5.46 12.50
C TYR A 132 -3.92 4.58 12.69
N GLY A 133 -4.04 3.51 11.93
CA GLY A 133 -5.12 2.53 12.08
C GLY A 133 -4.61 1.29 12.80
N LYS A 134 -5.24 0.93 13.93
CA LYS A 134 -4.92 -0.29 14.67
C LYS A 134 -5.47 -1.51 13.92
N LEU A 135 -4.58 -2.23 13.24
CA LEU A 135 -4.92 -3.29 12.29
C LEU A 135 -3.97 -4.47 12.45
N LYS A 136 -3.91 -5.02 13.67
CA LYS A 136 -2.88 -5.98 14.12
C LYS A 136 -2.46 -7.01 13.08
N THR A 137 -3.38 -7.86 12.60
CA THR A 137 -3.04 -8.89 11.61
C THR A 137 -2.52 -8.30 10.30
N LEU A 138 -3.12 -7.21 9.82
CA LEU A 138 -2.69 -6.60 8.56
C LEU A 138 -1.33 -5.90 8.68
N GLU A 139 -1.00 -5.34 9.86
CA GLU A 139 0.33 -4.79 10.15
C GLU A 139 1.39 -5.90 10.21
N GLU A 140 1.06 -7.05 10.80
CA GLU A 140 1.91 -8.24 10.87
C GLU A 140 2.14 -8.86 9.48
N ASP A 141 1.08 -9.04 8.70
CA ASP A 141 1.16 -9.60 7.35
C ASP A 141 1.93 -8.64 6.42
N PHE A 142 1.70 -7.33 6.55
CA PHE A 142 2.47 -6.35 5.78
C PHE A 142 3.97 -6.38 6.15
N ALA A 143 4.28 -6.50 7.45
CA ALA A 143 5.66 -6.71 7.88
C ALA A 143 6.26 -8.00 7.27
N ALA A 144 5.47 -9.08 7.18
CA ALA A 144 5.89 -10.33 6.56
C ALA A 144 6.16 -10.18 5.05
N PHE A 145 5.30 -9.46 4.31
CA PHE A 145 5.50 -9.21 2.87
C PHE A 145 6.82 -8.47 2.60
N LEU A 146 7.10 -7.43 3.38
CA LEU A 146 8.34 -6.68 3.24
C LEU A 146 9.58 -7.50 3.64
N ARG A 147 9.49 -8.31 4.70
CA ARG A 147 10.57 -9.24 5.09
C ARG A 147 10.78 -10.32 4.03
N ALA A 148 9.74 -10.81 3.38
CA ALA A 148 9.84 -11.76 2.28
C ALA A 148 10.67 -11.19 1.12
N TYR A 149 10.47 -9.91 0.80
CA TYR A 149 11.29 -9.25 -0.23
C TYR A 149 12.77 -9.17 0.18
N LEU A 150 13.05 -8.78 1.43
CA LEU A 150 14.43 -8.77 1.95
C LEU A 150 15.06 -10.16 1.92
N HIS A 151 14.31 -11.19 2.32
CA HIS A 151 14.78 -12.57 2.41
C HIS A 151 15.04 -13.21 1.04
N HIS A 152 14.21 -12.96 0.04
CA HIS A 152 14.35 -13.61 -1.26
C HIS A 152 15.11 -12.73 -2.26
N ILE A 153 14.70 -11.48 -2.45
CA ILE A 153 15.22 -10.64 -3.54
C ILE A 153 16.55 -10.00 -3.17
N ILE A 154 16.66 -9.43 -1.97
CA ILE A 154 17.90 -8.76 -1.55
C ILE A 154 19.01 -9.78 -1.30
N VAL A 155 18.70 -10.93 -0.69
CA VAL A 155 19.67 -12.02 -0.55
C VAL A 155 20.19 -12.47 -1.91
N ALA A 156 19.29 -12.81 -2.85
CA ALA A 156 19.69 -13.23 -4.19
C ALA A 156 20.55 -12.17 -4.91
N LYS A 157 20.22 -10.87 -4.76
CA LYS A 157 21.05 -9.79 -5.32
C LYS A 157 22.46 -9.76 -4.74
N LEU A 158 22.60 -9.93 -3.42
CA LEU A 158 23.88 -9.83 -2.73
C LEU A 158 24.75 -11.07 -2.92
N GLU A 159 24.13 -12.22 -3.13
CA GLU A 159 24.79 -13.51 -3.35
C GLU A 159 24.94 -13.84 -4.85
N GLU A 160 24.58 -12.89 -5.73
CA GLU A 160 24.63 -13.02 -7.20
C GLU A 160 23.84 -14.24 -7.73
N GLU A 161 22.72 -14.58 -7.07
CA GLU A 161 21.81 -15.65 -7.47
C GLU A 161 20.80 -15.20 -8.55
N ASP A 162 20.08 -16.16 -9.12
CA ASP A 162 19.02 -15.89 -10.09
C ASP A 162 17.83 -15.13 -9.48
N LEU A 163 17.72 -13.86 -9.85
CA LEU A 163 16.66 -12.97 -9.42
C LEU A 163 15.27 -13.39 -9.93
N ILE A 164 15.16 -14.14 -11.03
CA ILE A 164 13.85 -14.65 -11.52
C ILE A 164 13.34 -15.71 -10.56
N SER A 165 14.14 -16.72 -10.25
CA SER A 165 13.82 -17.74 -9.25
C SER A 165 13.51 -17.13 -7.88
N ALA A 166 14.27 -16.11 -7.47
CA ALA A 166 13.99 -15.39 -6.23
C ALA A 166 12.64 -14.64 -6.26
N SER A 167 12.30 -14.03 -7.40
CA SER A 167 11.01 -13.37 -7.64
C SER A 167 9.83 -14.32 -7.57
N ILE A 168 9.98 -15.53 -8.12
CA ILE A 168 8.97 -16.60 -8.01
C ILE A 168 8.75 -16.94 -6.54
N LYS A 169 9.82 -17.27 -5.78
CA LYS A 169 9.71 -17.61 -4.35
C LYS A 169 9.05 -16.50 -3.53
N TYR A 170 9.41 -15.24 -3.81
CA TYR A 170 8.80 -14.08 -3.18
C TYR A 170 7.29 -13.99 -3.45
N CYS A 171 6.88 -14.09 -4.71
CA CYS A 171 5.46 -14.01 -5.09
C CYS A 171 4.66 -15.21 -4.57
N GLU A 172 5.23 -16.42 -4.56
CA GLU A 172 4.60 -17.61 -3.98
C GLU A 172 4.36 -17.45 -2.47
N LEU A 173 5.34 -16.92 -1.73
CA LEU A 173 5.19 -16.70 -0.29
C LEU A 173 4.07 -15.69 0.03
N ILE A 174 3.99 -14.58 -0.71
CA ILE A 174 2.90 -13.60 -0.52
C ILE A 174 1.55 -14.22 -0.92
N ARG A 175 1.49 -14.93 -2.06
CA ARG A 175 0.29 -15.65 -2.51
C ARG A 175 -0.22 -16.58 -1.42
N ASP A 176 0.67 -17.35 -0.81
CA ASP A 176 0.32 -18.34 0.20
C ASP A 176 -0.22 -17.69 1.48
N ILE A 177 0.39 -16.58 1.93
CA ILE A 177 -0.13 -15.80 3.07
C ILE A 177 -1.54 -15.26 2.74
N CYS A 178 -1.73 -14.61 1.59
CA CYS A 178 -3.04 -14.09 1.19
C CYS A 178 -4.09 -15.19 1.09
N TYR A 179 -3.74 -16.32 0.47
CA TYR A 179 -4.64 -17.46 0.32
C TYR A 179 -5.02 -18.04 1.69
N GLN A 180 -4.04 -18.21 2.59
CA GLN A 180 -4.28 -18.66 3.95
C GLN A 180 -5.26 -17.73 4.67
N ARG A 181 -5.05 -16.40 4.63
CA ARG A 181 -5.97 -15.44 5.24
C ARG A 181 -7.39 -15.54 4.70
N ILE A 182 -7.53 -15.61 3.38
CA ILE A 182 -8.84 -15.75 2.72
C ILE A 182 -9.54 -17.06 3.14
N GLN A 183 -8.79 -18.16 3.30
CA GLN A 183 -9.32 -19.45 3.76
C GLN A 183 -9.69 -19.45 5.24
N GLU A 184 -8.90 -18.79 6.09
CA GLU A 184 -9.17 -18.61 7.52
C GLU A 184 -10.44 -17.79 7.76
N LYS A 185 -10.80 -16.90 6.82
CA LYS A 185 -12.01 -16.04 6.78
C LYS A 185 -12.10 -14.96 7.85
N HIS A 186 -11.26 -15.03 8.87
CA HIS A 186 -11.29 -14.12 10.00
C HIS A 186 -10.00 -13.31 10.06
N ILE A 187 -10.08 -12.15 10.69
CA ILE A 187 -8.93 -11.29 10.98
C ILE A 187 -9.03 -10.75 12.41
N LEU A 188 -7.89 -10.53 13.05
CA LEU A 188 -7.84 -9.92 14.38
C LEU A 188 -7.81 -8.40 14.24
N VAL A 189 -8.74 -7.73 14.91
CA VAL A 189 -8.78 -6.27 15.03
C VAL A 189 -8.70 -5.84 16.48
N GLU A 190 -8.14 -4.66 16.71
CA GLU A 190 -8.07 -4.01 18.02
C GLU A 190 -9.01 -2.80 18.01
N VAL A 191 -10.07 -2.86 18.81
CA VAL A 191 -11.03 -1.75 18.97
C VAL A 191 -11.29 -1.60 20.45
N ASP A 192 -11.15 -0.37 20.95
CA ASP A 192 -11.30 -0.07 22.36
C ASP A 192 -10.37 -0.88 23.29
N ASP A 193 -9.13 -1.11 22.84
CA ASP A 193 -8.13 -1.98 23.49
C ASP A 193 -8.58 -3.45 23.69
N GLU A 194 -9.66 -3.85 23.02
CA GLU A 194 -10.10 -5.24 22.95
C GLU A 194 -9.71 -5.85 21.61
N GLU A 195 -9.02 -7.00 21.67
CA GLU A 195 -8.76 -7.83 20.50
C GLU A 195 -10.00 -8.67 20.16
N LYS A 196 -10.48 -8.55 18.92
CA LYS A 196 -11.65 -9.26 18.42
C LYS A 196 -11.34 -9.95 17.11
N LEU A 197 -11.67 -11.23 17.04
CA LEU A 197 -11.65 -11.99 15.80
C LEU A 197 -12.95 -11.73 15.04
N VAL A 198 -12.85 -11.25 13.80
CA VAL A 198 -14.01 -10.83 13.00
C VAL A 198 -13.97 -11.41 11.59
N ASP A 199 -15.14 -11.71 11.03
CA ASP A 199 -15.29 -12.23 9.68
C ASP A 199 -14.90 -11.18 8.63
N MET A 200 -13.97 -11.52 7.74
CA MET A 200 -13.64 -10.71 6.56
C MET A 200 -14.74 -10.75 5.49
N TYR A 201 -15.55 -11.81 5.44
CA TYR A 201 -16.65 -11.97 4.51
C TYR A 201 -17.70 -12.97 5.00
N LYS A 202 -18.88 -12.93 4.37
CA LYS A 202 -19.97 -13.88 4.61
C LYS A 202 -20.36 -14.56 3.31
N MET A 203 -20.60 -15.86 3.35
CA MET A 203 -21.19 -16.58 2.22
C MET A 203 -22.70 -16.41 2.24
N LYS A 204 -23.32 -15.95 1.15
CA LYS A 204 -24.78 -15.85 1.02
C LYS A 204 -25.23 -16.48 -0.30
N GLU A 205 -26.45 -17.00 -0.35
CA GLU A 205 -27.03 -17.42 -1.62
C GLU A 205 -27.29 -16.20 -2.51
N GLY A 206 -26.76 -16.24 -3.73
CA GLY A 206 -27.02 -15.26 -4.78
C GLY A 206 -27.44 -15.94 -6.08
N ARG A 207 -28.10 -15.18 -6.96
CA ARG A 207 -28.42 -15.65 -8.32
C ARG A 207 -27.27 -15.31 -9.26
N VAL A 208 -26.70 -16.34 -9.89
CA VAL A 208 -25.61 -16.21 -10.88
C VAL A 208 -26.16 -16.59 -12.25
N GLN A 209 -25.90 -15.75 -13.25
CA GLN A 209 -26.21 -16.10 -14.64
C GLN A 209 -25.14 -17.03 -15.20
N LYS A 210 -25.49 -18.28 -15.51
CA LYS A 210 -24.55 -19.26 -16.08
C LYS A 210 -24.50 -19.23 -17.60
N LYS A 211 -25.66 -18.99 -18.21
CA LYS A 211 -25.84 -18.86 -19.66
C LYS A 211 -26.94 -17.83 -19.90
N ARG A 212 -27.05 -17.36 -21.15
CA ARG A 212 -28.15 -16.48 -21.58
C ARG A 212 -29.49 -17.05 -21.08
N PHE A 213 -30.22 -16.24 -20.31
CA PHE A 213 -31.51 -16.60 -19.68
C PHE A 213 -31.51 -17.77 -18.67
N LYS A 214 -30.36 -18.34 -18.26
CA LYS A 214 -30.28 -19.40 -17.24
C LYS A 214 -29.54 -18.92 -16.00
N PHE A 215 -30.25 -18.90 -14.88
CA PHE A 215 -29.72 -18.53 -13.55
C PHE A 215 -29.63 -19.75 -12.65
N SER A 216 -28.55 -19.87 -11.88
CA SER A 216 -28.42 -20.81 -10.76
C SER A 216 -28.33 -20.04 -9.44
N LYS A 217 -28.75 -20.68 -8.35
CA LYS A 217 -28.44 -20.20 -7.00
C LYS A 217 -27.07 -20.73 -6.61
N GLU A 218 -26.18 -19.84 -6.20
CA GLU A 218 -24.82 -20.21 -5.77
C GLU A 218 -24.49 -19.51 -4.46
N LYS A 219 -23.59 -20.11 -3.68
CA LYS A 219 -23.01 -19.43 -2.51
C LYS A 219 -21.98 -18.43 -3.02
N LEU A 220 -22.31 -17.15 -2.91
CA LEU A 220 -21.43 -16.05 -3.27
C LEU A 220 -20.76 -15.50 -2.02
N LEU A 221 -19.53 -15.04 -2.21
CA LEU A 221 -18.77 -14.34 -1.21
C LEU A 221 -19.26 -12.88 -1.16
N TYR A 222 -19.56 -12.39 0.04
CA TYR A 222 -19.89 -10.98 0.30
C TYR A 222 -18.91 -10.39 1.32
N PRO A 223 -18.05 -9.44 0.93
CA PRO A 223 -17.12 -8.81 1.86
C PRO A 223 -17.83 -8.16 3.05
N SER A 224 -17.24 -8.29 4.23
CA SER A 224 -17.74 -7.68 5.47
C SER A 224 -17.08 -6.32 5.68
N PHE A 225 -17.87 -5.37 6.20
CA PHE A 225 -17.31 -4.21 6.87
C PHE A 225 -16.98 -4.58 8.31
N ILE A 226 -15.78 -4.24 8.74
CA ILE A 226 -15.37 -4.39 10.13
C ILE A 226 -14.92 -3.05 10.69
N ASP A 227 -15.11 -2.89 11.99
CA ASP A 227 -14.76 -1.70 12.72
C ASP A 227 -13.27 -1.72 13.08
N ILE A 228 -12.60 -0.58 12.95
CA ILE A 228 -11.21 -0.35 13.36
C ILE A 228 -11.06 0.97 14.08
N GLU A 229 -10.14 1.00 15.02
CA GLU A 229 -9.74 2.22 15.69
C GLU A 229 -8.72 2.99 14.84
N VAL A 230 -9.05 4.24 14.49
CA VAL A 230 -8.14 5.17 13.82
C VAL A 230 -7.78 6.30 14.78
N ILE A 231 -6.50 6.43 15.07
CA ILE A 231 -5.92 7.40 16.01
C ILE A 231 -5.31 8.55 15.22
N ASN A 232 -5.65 9.79 15.61
CA ASN A 232 -4.99 10.98 15.09
C ASN A 232 -3.81 11.38 15.99
N THR A 233 -2.61 11.27 15.47
CA THR A 233 -1.35 11.48 16.17
C THR A 233 -0.81 12.90 16.05
N ARG A 234 -1.57 13.86 15.48
CA ARG A 234 -1.10 15.24 15.26
C ARG A 234 -0.57 15.90 16.53
N ASN A 235 -1.17 15.61 17.67
CA ASN A 235 -0.85 16.21 18.97
C ASN A 235 -0.31 15.17 19.97
N ILE A 236 0.10 13.99 19.50
CA ILE A 236 0.53 12.87 20.34
C ILE A 236 1.84 12.35 19.79
N GLU A 237 2.81 12.09 20.64
CA GLU A 237 4.00 11.39 20.19
C GLU A 237 3.65 9.95 19.86
N TYR A 238 4.09 9.45 18.70
CA TYR A 238 3.87 8.07 18.29
C TYR A 238 4.35 7.04 19.32
N SER A 239 5.39 7.37 20.10
CA SER A 239 5.89 6.51 21.18
C SER A 239 4.86 6.25 22.29
N GLN A 240 3.82 7.09 22.39
CA GLN A 240 2.74 6.99 23.36
C GLN A 240 1.62 6.04 22.91
N ILE A 241 1.58 5.64 21.63
CA ILE A 241 0.53 4.74 21.08
C ILE A 241 0.55 3.37 21.76
N TYR A 242 1.72 2.90 22.18
CA TYR A 242 1.92 1.59 22.81
C TYR A 242 2.27 1.68 24.30
N LYS A 243 2.23 2.88 24.88
CA LYS A 243 2.37 3.05 26.33
C LYS A 243 0.98 3.03 26.95
N ASP A 244 0.87 2.60 28.20
CA ASP A 244 -0.38 2.45 28.98
C ASP A 244 -1.11 3.79 29.26
N GLN A 245 -1.40 4.56 28.23
CA GLN A 245 -2.11 5.84 28.25
C GLN A 245 -3.31 5.81 27.30
N TYR A 246 -4.02 4.68 27.26
CA TYR A 246 -5.18 4.50 26.39
C TYR A 246 -6.21 5.63 26.51
N GLU A 247 -6.45 6.15 27.72
CA GLU A 247 -7.37 7.26 27.95
C GLU A 247 -7.01 8.55 27.19
N VAL A 248 -5.72 8.78 26.90
CA VAL A 248 -5.26 9.91 26.08
C VAL A 248 -5.44 9.62 24.59
N LEU A 249 -5.18 8.37 24.16
CA LEU A 249 -5.36 7.92 22.78
C LEU A 249 -6.84 7.93 22.38
N LYS A 250 -7.71 7.46 23.29
CA LYS A 250 -9.16 7.39 23.11
C LYS A 250 -9.79 8.76 22.79
N LYS A 251 -9.26 9.84 23.37
CA LYS A 251 -9.72 11.21 23.07
C LYS A 251 -9.43 11.64 21.64
N ASN A 252 -8.46 10.99 20.99
CA ASN A 252 -8.00 11.29 19.65
C ASN A 252 -8.30 10.16 18.66
N SER A 253 -9.04 9.13 19.09
CA SER A 253 -9.41 8.00 18.26
C SER A 253 -10.85 8.09 17.75
N LYS A 254 -11.11 7.42 16.64
CA LYS A 254 -12.44 7.24 16.05
C LYS A 254 -12.55 5.83 15.50
N VAL A 255 -13.71 5.22 15.72
CA VAL A 255 -14.05 3.95 15.09
C VAL A 255 -14.55 4.22 13.66
N LEU A 256 -13.88 3.63 12.69
CA LEU A 256 -14.23 3.69 11.27
C LEU A 256 -14.33 2.26 10.71
N LYS A 257 -14.94 2.12 9.53
CA LYS A 257 -15.16 0.83 8.87
C LYS A 257 -14.13 0.60 7.79
N TYR A 258 -13.77 -0.65 7.55
CA TYR A 258 -13.01 -1.06 6.37
C TYR A 258 -13.42 -2.46 5.90
N ILE A 259 -13.01 -2.82 4.68
CA ILE A 259 -13.23 -4.15 4.10
C ILE A 259 -11.87 -4.84 3.93
N PRO A 260 -11.49 -5.78 4.82
CA PRO A 260 -10.17 -6.41 4.80
C PRO A 260 -9.93 -7.27 3.57
N LEU A 261 -10.96 -8.01 3.16
CA LEU A 261 -10.82 -8.99 2.09
C LEU A 261 -10.24 -8.38 0.81
N LEU A 262 -10.63 -7.15 0.48
CA LEU A 262 -10.17 -6.50 -0.75
C LEU A 262 -8.66 -6.35 -0.81
N PHE A 263 -7.95 -6.19 0.32
CA PHE A 263 -6.49 -6.14 0.30
C PHE A 263 -5.87 -7.47 -0.11
N TYR A 264 -6.33 -8.56 0.50
CA TYR A 264 -5.78 -9.88 0.21
C TYR A 264 -6.17 -10.34 -1.18
N ASP A 265 -7.38 -10.01 -1.64
CA ASP A 265 -7.86 -10.31 -2.98
C ASP A 265 -7.03 -9.56 -4.04
N ASP A 266 -6.88 -8.23 -3.89
CA ASP A 266 -6.07 -7.42 -4.81
C ASP A 266 -4.60 -7.88 -4.82
N LEU A 267 -3.99 -8.11 -3.65
CA LEU A 267 -2.59 -8.56 -3.59
C LEU A 267 -2.41 -9.97 -4.16
N LEU A 268 -3.35 -10.87 -3.90
CA LEU A 268 -3.33 -12.23 -4.43
C LEU A 268 -3.41 -12.20 -5.96
N GLU A 269 -4.30 -11.41 -6.53
CA GLU A 269 -4.41 -11.24 -7.98
C GLU A 269 -3.08 -10.72 -8.56
N CYS A 270 -2.48 -9.69 -7.95
CA CYS A 270 -1.17 -9.19 -8.37
C CYS A 270 -0.09 -10.29 -8.33
N MET A 271 0.01 -11.06 -7.25
CA MET A 271 1.03 -12.12 -7.13
C MET A 271 0.78 -13.24 -8.15
N LEU A 272 -0.47 -13.64 -8.39
CA LEU A 272 -0.81 -14.63 -9.40
C LEU A 272 -0.47 -14.15 -10.82
N GLN A 273 -0.75 -12.87 -11.12
CA GLN A 273 -0.37 -12.27 -12.39
C GLN A 273 1.15 -12.24 -12.55
N ASN A 274 1.89 -11.83 -11.52
CA ASN A 274 3.36 -11.81 -11.54
C ASN A 274 3.94 -13.21 -11.76
N LEU A 275 3.43 -14.23 -11.06
CA LEU A 275 3.87 -15.61 -11.24
C LEU A 275 3.66 -16.08 -12.68
N LYS A 276 2.47 -15.85 -13.25
CA LYS A 276 2.17 -16.18 -14.64
C LYS A 276 3.09 -15.46 -15.63
N THR A 277 3.40 -14.19 -15.35
CA THR A 277 4.35 -13.43 -16.15
C THR A 277 5.74 -14.05 -16.06
N LEU A 278 6.22 -14.38 -14.85
CA LEU A 278 7.54 -14.96 -14.57
C LEU A 278 7.76 -16.34 -15.22
N GLU A 279 6.72 -17.17 -15.36
CA GLU A 279 6.81 -18.51 -15.99
C GLU A 279 7.39 -18.48 -17.41
N ASN A 280 7.14 -17.40 -18.17
CA ASN A 280 7.57 -17.27 -19.56
C ASN A 280 8.31 -15.94 -19.80
N TYR A 281 8.90 -15.36 -18.77
CA TYR A 281 9.42 -14.00 -18.85
C TYR A 281 10.78 -13.92 -19.52
N GLU A 282 10.82 -13.38 -20.75
CA GLU A 282 12.05 -13.00 -21.44
C GLU A 282 12.47 -11.55 -21.14
N GLY A 283 11.67 -10.81 -20.38
CA GLY A 283 11.91 -9.41 -20.03
C GLY A 283 12.87 -9.22 -18.85
N LYS A 284 13.10 -7.96 -18.48
CA LYS A 284 13.89 -7.60 -17.30
C LYS A 284 12.97 -7.37 -16.10
N ILE A 285 13.14 -8.16 -15.07
CA ILE A 285 12.53 -7.91 -13.76
C ILE A 285 13.12 -6.64 -13.14
N LEU A 286 12.43 -6.09 -12.14
CA LEU A 286 12.89 -4.92 -11.41
C LEU A 286 14.12 -5.29 -10.56
N ASP A 287 15.27 -4.76 -10.94
CA ASP A 287 16.51 -4.92 -10.16
C ASP A 287 16.39 -4.16 -8.82
N PRO A 288 16.66 -4.81 -7.67
CA PRO A 288 16.60 -4.16 -6.37
C PRO A 288 17.65 -3.05 -6.17
N SER A 289 18.57 -2.83 -7.11
CA SER A 289 19.56 -1.74 -7.07
C SER A 289 18.89 -0.39 -6.90
N PHE A 290 17.72 -0.15 -7.51
CA PHE A 290 16.93 1.07 -7.27
C PHE A 290 16.67 1.30 -5.77
N LEU A 291 16.33 0.25 -5.03
CA LEU A 291 16.02 0.34 -3.59
C LEU A 291 17.28 0.61 -2.76
N LEU A 292 18.41 0.05 -3.15
CA LEU A 292 19.69 0.22 -2.47
C LEU A 292 20.27 1.61 -2.74
N GLU A 293 20.30 2.04 -4.00
CA GLU A 293 20.84 3.34 -4.46
C GLU A 293 20.07 4.52 -3.84
N ASN A 294 18.74 4.40 -3.78
CA ASN A 294 17.88 5.44 -3.20
C ASN A 294 17.72 5.31 -1.67
N LYS A 295 18.54 4.48 -1.01
CA LYS A 295 18.56 4.31 0.46
C LYS A 295 17.20 3.92 1.05
N ILE A 296 16.38 3.25 0.26
CA ILE A 296 15.11 2.67 0.69
C ILE A 296 15.38 1.40 1.48
N ILE A 297 16.32 0.58 1.02
CA ILE A 297 16.87 -0.54 1.75
C ILE A 297 18.32 -0.20 2.12
N LEU A 298 18.62 -0.29 3.41
CA LEU A 298 19.93 -0.05 3.98
C LEU A 298 20.57 -1.37 4.38
N LEU A 299 21.87 -1.53 4.09
CA LEU A 299 22.66 -2.67 4.53
C LEU A 299 23.56 -2.21 5.68
N ILE A 300 23.28 -2.70 6.89
CA ILE A 300 24.07 -2.39 8.08
C ILE A 300 24.99 -3.57 8.38
N ASP A 301 26.27 -3.30 8.58
CA ASP A 301 27.26 -4.29 9.03
C ASP A 301 26.92 -4.77 10.45
N LYS A 302 26.80 -6.09 10.64
CA LYS A 302 26.45 -6.69 11.93
C LYS A 302 27.48 -6.42 13.03
N ASN A 303 28.71 -6.08 12.67
CA ASN A 303 29.75 -5.72 13.62
C ASN A 303 29.53 -4.33 14.25
N LYS A 304 28.57 -3.54 13.74
CA LYS A 304 28.13 -2.28 14.35
C LYS A 304 26.95 -2.53 15.29
N SER A 305 26.89 -1.81 16.41
CA SER A 305 25.80 -1.96 17.40
C SER A 305 24.43 -1.66 16.76
N LEU A 306 23.64 -2.72 16.55
CA LEU A 306 22.37 -2.69 15.81
C LEU A 306 21.17 -2.21 16.62
N SER A 307 21.16 -2.43 17.94
CA SER A 307 19.97 -2.22 18.77
C SER A 307 19.53 -0.75 18.82
N ASN A 308 20.48 0.18 18.89
CA ASN A 308 20.16 1.61 18.92
C ASN A 308 19.82 2.16 17.54
N GLN A 309 20.32 1.55 16.46
CA GLN A 309 20.09 1.99 15.08
C GLN A 309 18.71 1.55 14.55
N LEU A 310 18.21 0.39 14.95
CA LEU A 310 16.89 -0.08 14.49
C LEU A 310 15.73 0.84 14.91
N ALA A 311 15.84 1.46 16.09
CA ALA A 311 14.81 2.37 16.61
C ALA A 311 14.63 3.62 15.71
N GLU A 312 15.68 4.05 15.01
CA GLU A 312 15.65 5.17 14.06
C GLU A 312 14.75 4.87 12.86
N TYR A 313 14.59 3.60 12.49
CA TYR A 313 13.80 3.15 11.34
C TYR A 313 12.38 2.71 11.73
N THR A 314 11.84 3.32 12.78
CA THR A 314 10.43 3.12 13.18
C THR A 314 9.47 3.69 12.13
N TRP A 315 8.40 2.95 11.85
CA TRP A 315 7.29 3.40 10.99
C TRP A 315 6.31 4.31 11.74
N LEU A 316 6.48 4.42 13.04
CA LEU A 316 5.69 5.23 13.95
C LEU A 316 6.28 6.64 14.02
N ASN A 317 6.28 7.33 12.89
CA ASN A 317 6.75 8.71 12.76
C ASN A 317 5.72 9.55 11.98
N ASN A 318 5.85 10.87 11.94
CA ASN A 318 4.87 11.72 11.25
C ASN A 318 5.18 11.97 9.76
N PHE A 319 6.25 11.39 9.23
CA PHE A 319 6.74 11.58 7.86
C PHE A 319 6.80 13.06 7.44
N ASN A 320 7.21 13.95 8.35
CA ASN A 320 7.33 15.39 8.07
C ASN A 320 8.36 15.70 6.97
N GLU A 321 9.32 14.81 6.77
CA GLU A 321 10.39 14.92 5.77
C GLU A 321 9.90 14.76 4.33
N ILE A 322 8.70 14.19 4.11
CA ILE A 322 8.14 13.99 2.78
C ILE A 322 7.57 15.31 2.23
N ASP A 323 8.27 15.91 1.28
CA ASP A 323 7.88 17.16 0.62
C ASP A 323 6.93 16.90 -0.57
N ILE A 324 5.62 16.91 -0.28
CA ILE A 324 4.57 16.83 -1.30
C ILE A 324 4.63 18.00 -2.29
N ALA A 325 5.06 19.19 -1.87
CA ALA A 325 5.13 20.32 -2.77
C ALA A 325 6.22 20.09 -3.83
N GLN A 326 7.33 19.45 -3.47
CA GLN A 326 8.35 19.02 -4.42
C GLN A 326 7.83 17.94 -5.37
N LEU A 327 7.16 16.90 -4.86
CA LEU A 327 6.58 15.84 -5.70
C LEU A 327 5.57 16.40 -6.74
N MET A 328 4.74 17.35 -6.31
CA MET A 328 3.79 18.00 -7.21
C MET A 328 4.45 18.90 -8.26
N LYS A 329 5.63 19.48 -7.97
CA LYS A 329 6.38 20.28 -8.96
C LYS A 329 6.98 19.43 -10.08
N SER A 330 7.31 18.16 -9.79
CA SER A 330 7.80 17.21 -10.79
C SER A 330 6.68 16.56 -11.63
N LEU A 331 5.43 16.70 -11.20
CA LEU A 331 4.27 16.18 -11.93
C LEU A 331 3.89 17.16 -13.05
N GLU A 332 3.90 16.68 -14.28
CA GLU A 332 3.39 17.44 -15.43
C GLU A 332 1.90 17.15 -15.60
N PRO A 333 1.01 18.13 -15.37
CA PRO A 333 -0.43 17.90 -15.45
C PRO A 333 -0.86 17.63 -16.90
N THR A 334 -1.81 16.71 -17.07
CA THR A 334 -2.40 16.37 -18.38
C THR A 334 -3.18 17.55 -18.99
N PHE A 335 -3.85 18.32 -18.14
CA PHE A 335 -4.64 19.49 -18.51
C PHE A 335 -4.10 20.75 -17.80
N PRO A 336 -4.12 21.92 -18.47
CA PRO A 336 -3.77 23.20 -17.85
C PRO A 336 -4.58 23.45 -16.57
N SER A 337 -3.93 24.01 -15.54
CA SER A 337 -4.55 24.36 -14.25
C SER A 337 -5.73 25.34 -14.37
N ASP A 338 -5.82 26.05 -15.50
CA ASP A 338 -6.78 27.12 -15.71
C ASP A 338 -8.14 26.62 -16.25
N LEU A 339 -8.26 25.31 -16.52
CA LEU A 339 -9.46 24.65 -17.03
C LEU A 339 -10.22 23.81 -15.98
N SER A 340 -9.71 23.73 -14.73
CA SER A 340 -10.25 22.86 -13.66
C SER A 340 -11.11 23.56 -12.62
#